data_AF-A0A831P4N2-F1
#
_entry.id   AF-A0A831P4N2-F1
#
_cell.length_a   1.000
_cell.length_b   1.000
_cell.length_c   1.000
_cell.angle_alpha   90.00
_cell.angle_beta   90.00
_cell.angle_gamma   90.00
#
_symmetry.space_group_name_H-M   'P 1'
#
loop_
_entity.id
_entity.type
_entity.pdbx_description
1 polymer ?
#
loop_
_entity_poly.entity_id
_entity_poly.type
_entity_poly.pdbx_seq_one_letter_code
_entity_poly.pdbx_strand_id
1 'polypeptide(L)' 'MKKFVSRGEEYLNKLGGRKVLVVGDLMIDQYIWGDVSRMSPEAPVPVVGVDRETLRLGGAANVAN' A
#
# COMPACT_ATOMS: atom_id res chain seq x y z
N MET A 1 -20.73 15.70 -18.58
CA MET A 1 -20.55 15.06 -17.25
C MET A 1 -21.46 13.87 -17.01
N LYS A 2 -22.80 13.97 -17.08
CA LYS A 2 -23.73 12.87 -16.76
C LYS A 2 -23.50 11.55 -17.53
N LYS A 3 -23.14 11.62 -18.82
CA LYS A 3 -22.90 10.44 -19.68
C LYS A 3 -21.59 9.68 -19.36
N PHE A 4 -20.63 10.34 -18.71
CA PHE A 4 -19.36 9.71 -18.30
C PHE A 4 -19.54 8.93 -16.99
N VAL A 5 -20.23 9.52 -16.02
CA VAL A 5 -20.57 8.87 -14.75
C VAL A 5 -21.41 7.61 -14.99
N SER A 6 -22.43 7.70 -15.85
CA SER A 6 -23.30 6.56 -16.17
C SER A 6 -22.57 5.36 -16.77
N ARG A 7 -21.47 5.58 -17.49
CA ARG A 7 -20.70 4.51 -18.13
C ARG A 7 -19.71 3.86 -17.15
N GLY A 8 -19.19 4.63 -16.19
CA GLY A 8 -18.40 4.08 -15.08
C GLY A 8 -19.22 3.12 -14.21
N GLU A 9 -20.45 3.51 -13.87
CA GLU A 9 -21.39 2.66 -13.12
C GLU A 9 -21.71 1.35 -13.85
N GLU A 10 -21.91 1.41 -15.17
CA GLU A 10 -22.13 0.23 -16.01
C GLU A 10 -20.96 -0.77 -15.92
N TYR A 11 -19.71 -0.30 -15.97
CA TYR A 11 -18.55 -1.16 -15.85
C TYR A 11 -18.39 -1.73 -14.44
N LEU A 12 -18.60 -0.93 -13.39
CA LEU A 12 -18.54 -1.42 -12.01
C LEU A 12 -19.57 -2.52 -11.75
N ASN A 13 -20.79 -2.37 -12.28
CA ASN A 13 -21.83 -3.39 -12.19
C ASN A 13 -21.44 -4.72 -12.86
N LYS A 14 -20.56 -4.70 -13.88
CA LYS A 14 -20.07 -5.90 -14.56
C LYS A 14 -18.96 -6.64 -13.79
N LEU A 15 -18.32 -6.00 -12.81
CA LEU A 15 -17.22 -6.59 -12.02
C LEU A 15 -17.73 -7.48 -10.89
N GLY A 16 -18.96 -7.27 -10.42
CA GLY A 16 -19.55 -8.04 -9.32
C GLY A 16 -19.58 -9.55 -9.59
N GLY A 17 -19.20 -10.35 -8.59
CA GLY A 17 -19.30 -11.82 -8.61
C GLY A 17 -18.25 -12.53 -9.48
N ARG A 18 -17.28 -11.82 -10.06
CA ARG A 18 -16.18 -12.46 -10.81
C ARG A 18 -15.16 -13.06 -9.84
N LYS A 19 -14.68 -14.26 -10.15
CA LYS A 19 -13.58 -14.91 -9.44
C LYS A 19 -12.27 -14.58 -10.15
N VAL A 20 -11.29 -14.10 -9.41
CA VAL A 20 -9.95 -13.78 -9.90
C VAL A 20 -8.94 -14.61 -9.14
N LEU A 21 -8.01 -15.25 -9.85
CA LEU A 21 -6.87 -15.94 -9.25
C LEU A 21 -5.66 -15.01 -9.30
N VAL A 22 -5.10 -14.71 -8.13
CA VAL A 22 -3.85 -13.94 -8.00
C VAL A 22 -2.73 -14.93 -7.71
N VAL A 23 -1.67 -14.91 -8.52
CA VAL A 23 -0.47 -15.75 -8.35
C VAL A 23 0.75 -14.84 -8.33
N GLY A 24 1.57 -14.97 -7.29
CA GLY A 24 2.78 -14.19 -7.08
C GLY A 24 3.22 -14.29 -5.62
N ASP A 25 4.24 -13.53 -5.27
CA ASP A 25 4.85 -13.59 -3.94
C ASP A 25 4.03 -12.84 -2.89
N LEU A 26 3.93 -13.46 -1.71
CA LEU A 26 3.36 -12.85 -0.53
C LEU A 26 4.45 -12.08 0.21
N MET A 27 4.19 -10.81 0.51
CA MET A 27 5.08 -9.99 1.34
C MET A 27 4.29 -9.05 2.23
N ILE A 28 4.97 -8.47 3.22
CA ILE A 28 4.44 -7.46 4.12
C ILE A 28 5.27 -6.19 3.95
N ASP A 29 4.58 -5.07 3.76
CA ASP A 29 5.19 -3.75 3.74
C ASP A 29 5.14 -3.20 5.17
N GLN A 30 6.31 -3.02 5.78
CA GLN A 30 6.46 -2.40 7.09
C GLN A 30 6.85 -0.94 6.93
N TYR A 31 6.01 -0.05 7.45
CA TYR A 31 6.25 1.38 7.48
C TYR A 31 6.70 1.78 8.88
N ILE A 32 7.88 2.39 8.97
CA ILE A 32 8.44 2.94 10.20
C ILE A 32 8.24 4.45 10.18
N TRP A 33 7.55 4.98 11.19
CA TRP A 33 7.26 6.40 11.37
C TRP A 33 8.06 6.92 12.55
N GLY A 34 8.67 8.08 12.39
CA GLY A 34 9.46 8.71 13.43
C GLY A 34 10.08 10.01 12.96
N ASP A 35 10.56 10.80 13.91
CA ASP A 35 11.25 12.07 13.63
C ASP A 35 12.77 11.88 13.60
N VAL A 36 13.46 12.75 12.85
CA VAL A 36 14.92 12.83 12.81
C VAL A 36 15.38 14.10 13.50
N SER A 37 16.06 13.95 14.64
CA SER A 37 16.57 15.08 15.44
C SER A 37 18.08 15.26 15.37
N ARG A 38 18.83 14.27 14.87
CA ARG A 38 20.30 14.31 14.80
C ARG A 38 20.89 13.42 13.72
N MET A 39 22.16 13.67 13.41
CA MET A 39 23.02 12.80 12.61
C MET A 39 23.74 11.77 13.48
N SER A 40 24.09 10.61 12.91
CA SER A 40 24.96 9.63 13.56
C SER A 40 26.40 10.16 13.63
N PRO A 41 27.10 10.01 14.77
CA PRO A 41 28.53 10.32 14.86
C PRO A 41 29.42 9.26 14.19
N GLU A 42 28.90 8.05 13.93
CA GLU A 42 29.64 6.93 13.32
C GLU A 42 29.64 6.96 11.78
N ALA A 43 28.62 7.56 11.17
CA ALA A 43 28.51 7.72 9.72
C ALA A 43 27.60 8.93 9.37
N PRO A 44 27.74 9.55 8.18
CA PRO A 44 26.93 10.69 7.76
C PRO A 44 25.51 10.27 7.34
N VAL A 45 24.77 9.63 8.27
CA VAL A 45 23.38 9.18 8.09
C VAL A 45 22.49 9.72 9.22
N PRO A 46 21.21 10.02 8.94
CA PRO A 46 20.27 10.45 9.97
C PRO A 46 19.90 9.31 10.92
N VAL A 47 19.62 9.64 12.17
CA VAL A 47 19.05 8.69 13.14
C VAL A 47 17.56 8.99 13.29
N VAL A 48 16.73 8.00 12.94
CA VAL A 48 15.27 8.07 13.11
C VAL A 48 14.92 7.62 14.52
N GLY A 49 14.29 8.49 15.31
CA GLY A 49 13.62 8.12 16.56
C GLY A 49 12.26 7.54 16.21
N VAL A 50 12.12 6.22 16.28
CA VAL A 50 10.88 5.53 15.86
C VAL A 50 9.76 5.77 16.86
N ASP A 51 8.63 6.28 16.38
CA ASP A 51 7.42 6.52 17.17
C ASP A 51 6.35 5.46 16.96
N ARG A 52 6.23 4.94 15.72
CA ARG A 52 5.20 3.96 15.36
C ARG A 52 5.60 3.13 14.16
N GLU A 53 5.08 1.92 14.11
CA GLU A 53 5.16 1.06 12.94
C GLU A 53 3.77 0.69 12.40
N THR A 54 3.65 0.43 11.10
CA THR A 54 2.42 -0.05 10.48
C THR A 54 2.74 -1.15 9.49
N LEU A 55 2.01 -2.26 9.59
CA LEU A 55 2.13 -3.38 8.65
C LEU A 55 1.00 -3.32 7.63
N ARG A 56 1.34 -3.56 6.37
CA ARG A 56 0.40 -3.69 5.26
C ARG A 56 0.69 -4.94 4.45
N LEU A 57 -0.35 -5.47 3.83
CA LEU A 57 -0.21 -6.50 2.81
C LEU A 57 0.56 -5.91 1.63
N GLY A 58 1.63 -6.57 1.20
CA GLY A 58 2.45 -6.20 0.05
C GLY A 58 2.40 -7.28 -1.04
N GLY A 59 2.97 -6.98 -2.21
CA GLY A 59 3.04 -7.94 -3.32
C GLY A 59 1.66 -8.49 -3.74
N ALA A 60 1.59 -9.81 -3.99
CA ALA A 60 0.34 -10.47 -4.38
C ALA A 60 -0.76 -10.35 -3.30
N ALA A 61 -0.37 -10.16 -2.03
CA ALA A 61 -1.29 -9.94 -0.93
C ALA A 61 -2.08 -8.63 -1.09
N ASN A 62 -1.39 -7.55 -1.50
CA ASN A 62 -2.02 -6.25 -1.73
C ASN A 62 -3.00 -6.29 -2.91
N VAL A 63 -2.67 -7.08 -3.94
CA VAL A 63 -3.51 -7.23 -5.14
C VAL A 63 -4.80 -8.00 -4.85
N ALA A 64 -4.79 -8.90 -3.86
CA ALA A 64 -5.92 -9.77 -3.53
C ALA A 64 -6.87 -9.23 -2.44
N ASN A 65 -6.50 -8.16 -1.74
CA ASN A 65 -7.22 -7.61 -0.58
C ASN A 65 -8.43 -6.73 -0.94
#